data_AF-A0A180G3W6-F1
#
_entry.id   AF-A0A180G3W6-F1
#
_cell.length_a   1.000
_cell.length_b   1.000
_cell.length_c   1.000
_cell.angle_alpha   90.00
_cell.angle_beta   90.00
_cell.angle_gamma   90.00
#
_symmetry.space_group_name_H-M   'P 1'
#
loop_
_entity.id
_entity.type
_entity.pdbx_description
1 polymer ?
#
loop_
_entity_poly.entity_id
_entity_poly.type
_entity_poly.pdbx_seq_one_letter_code
_entity_poly.pdbx_strand_id
1 'polypeptide(L)'
;MVGRASNARSATPAVGNGSFGVVLSAQLVVGSVHPSGKEEVAIKKVLQDKQFKNRELQIMKLLIHPNVVYLRAYLYLIFLNLVIEDVPKTVYRASRHYSKLKQVMPILNIKLYVYQLLQSLAYVHSLGICHQDIKPQNLLLNPLTGVLKLCHFGLAKILVAGEPNVSLFDVLLSTTPELIFGATNYTTNI
;
A
#
# COMPACT_ATOMS: atom_id res chain seq x y z
N MET A 1 -2.59 31.27 7.77
CA MET A 1 -4.02 31.39 7.40
C MET A 1 -4.56 30.00 7.11
N VAL A 2 -5.44 29.51 7.97
CA VAL A 2 -5.90 28.11 7.99
C VAL A 2 -7.07 27.94 7.02
N GLY A 3 -6.83 27.29 5.88
CA GLY A 3 -7.87 26.95 4.91
C GLY A 3 -8.62 25.69 5.35
N ARG A 4 -9.89 25.84 5.77
CA ARG A 4 -10.82 24.73 6.00
C ARG A 4 -11.10 23.99 4.70
N ALA A 5 -10.64 22.74 4.57
CA ALA A 5 -11.10 21.84 3.51
C ALA A 5 -12.40 21.16 3.96
N SER A 6 -13.53 21.81 3.70
CA SER A 6 -14.88 21.23 3.80
C SER A 6 -15.32 20.73 2.42
N ASN A 7 -15.75 19.46 2.37
CA ASN A 7 -16.62 18.80 1.37
C ASN A 7 -15.98 17.62 0.62
N ALA A 8 -15.90 16.47 1.28
CA ALA A 8 -16.02 15.17 0.60
C ALA A 8 -17.51 14.80 0.60
N ARG A 9 -18.18 14.81 -0.56
CA ARG A 9 -19.54 14.27 -0.72
C ARG A 9 -19.49 12.98 -1.54
N SER A 10 -20.37 12.05 -1.16
CA SER A 10 -20.54 10.64 -1.58
C SER A 10 -19.41 9.69 -1.21
N ALA A 11 -19.54 9.04 -0.05
CA ALA A 11 -18.80 7.82 0.26
C ALA A 11 -19.41 6.66 -0.54
N THR A 12 -18.62 6.08 -1.46
CA THR A 12 -18.97 4.90 -2.26
C THR A 12 -18.67 3.61 -1.49
N PRO A 13 -19.24 2.45 -1.89
CA PRO A 13 -19.10 1.18 -1.17
C PRO A 13 -17.64 0.78 -0.88
N ALA A 14 -17.43 0.05 0.20
CA ALA A 14 -16.11 -0.41 0.64
C ALA A 14 -15.38 -1.17 -0.49
N VAL A 15 -14.17 -0.74 -0.82
CA VAL A 15 -13.34 -1.33 -1.88
C VAL A 15 -12.56 -2.54 -1.34
N GLY A 16 -12.33 -2.59 -0.03
CA GLY A 16 -11.73 -3.74 0.66
C GLY A 16 -11.82 -3.64 2.18
N ASN A 17 -11.95 -4.80 2.83
CA ASN A 17 -11.81 -4.97 4.28
C ASN A 17 -10.48 -5.68 4.54
N GLY A 18 -9.62 -5.07 5.37
CA GLY A 18 -8.39 -5.69 5.86
C GLY A 18 -8.41 -5.80 7.39
N SER A 19 -7.49 -6.59 7.95
CA SER A 19 -7.33 -6.78 9.40
C SER A 19 -7.10 -5.47 10.19
N PHE A 20 -6.68 -4.40 9.52
CA PHE A 20 -6.32 -3.12 10.15
C PHE A 20 -7.30 -1.97 9.82
N GLY A 21 -8.39 -2.23 9.09
CA GLY A 21 -9.38 -1.19 8.78
C GLY A 21 -10.17 -1.37 7.48
N VAL A 22 -10.91 -0.31 7.13
CA VAL A 22 -11.79 -0.24 5.96
C VAL A 22 -11.20 0.73 4.93
N VAL A 23 -11.20 0.33 3.66
CA VAL A 23 -10.82 1.19 2.53
C VAL A 23 -12.08 1.60 1.76
N LEU A 24 -12.28 2.92 1.63
CA LEU A 24 -13.40 3.52 0.90
C LEU A 24 -12.88 4.24 -0.33
N SER A 25 -13.60 4.18 -1.46
CA SER A 25 -13.31 5.10 -2.57
C SER A 25 -14.00 6.45 -2.30
N ALA A 26 -13.41 7.52 -2.80
CA ALA A 26 -13.92 8.88 -2.68
C ALA A 26 -13.43 9.72 -3.86
N GLN A 27 -14.06 10.88 -4.06
CA GLN A 27 -13.61 11.89 -5.00
C GLN A 27 -13.14 13.13 -4.24
N LEU A 28 -11.89 13.52 -4.47
CA LEU A 28 -11.34 14.77 -4.00
C LEU A 28 -11.74 15.88 -4.99
N VAL A 29 -12.36 16.94 -4.48
CA VAL A 29 -12.58 18.16 -5.26
C VAL A 29 -11.27 18.92 -5.26
N VAL A 30 -10.48 18.71 -6.30
CA VAL A 30 -9.27 19.49 -6.57
C VAL A 30 -9.74 20.69 -7.38
N GLY A 31 -9.35 21.91 -7.01
CA GLY A 31 -9.73 23.13 -7.74
C GLY A 31 -9.30 23.12 -9.21
N SER A 32 -9.22 24.29 -9.84
CA SER A 32 -9.09 24.49 -11.30
C SER A 32 -7.89 23.83 -12.05
N VAL A 33 -7.12 22.95 -11.39
CA VAL A 33 -5.93 22.27 -11.92
C VAL A 33 -6.28 20.94 -12.62
N HIS A 34 -7.38 20.27 -12.26
CA HIS A 34 -7.78 19.01 -12.92
C HIS A 34 -8.87 19.27 -13.98
N PRO A 35 -8.81 18.67 -15.20
CA PRO A 35 -9.78 18.91 -16.27
C PRO A 35 -11.25 18.67 -15.89
N SER A 36 -11.47 17.79 -14.91
CA SER A 36 -12.79 17.43 -14.36
C SER A 36 -13.11 18.13 -13.02
N GLY A 37 -12.16 18.87 -12.44
CA GLY A 37 -12.23 19.39 -11.06
C GLY A 37 -12.34 18.31 -9.97
N LYS A 38 -12.08 17.04 -10.32
CA LYS A 38 -12.27 15.88 -9.46
C LYS A 38 -11.18 14.84 -9.67
N GLU A 39 -10.65 14.32 -8.58
CA GLU A 39 -9.66 13.26 -8.56
C GLU A 39 -10.18 12.08 -7.74
N GLU A 40 -10.04 10.85 -8.25
CA GLU A 40 -10.39 9.64 -7.48
C GLU A 40 -9.30 9.31 -6.47
N VAL A 41 -9.72 9.07 -5.23
CA VAL A 41 -8.84 8.74 -4.11
C VAL A 41 -9.41 7.57 -3.32
N ALA A 42 -8.54 6.82 -2.67
CA ALA A 42 -8.93 5.83 -1.66
C ALA A 42 -8.65 6.37 -0.26
N ILE A 43 -9.57 6.10 0.68
CA ILE A 43 -9.47 6.51 2.08
C ILE A 43 -9.36 5.25 2.93
N LYS A 44 -8.17 5.00 3.49
CA LYS A 44 -7.92 3.94 4.46
C LYS A 44 -8.20 4.48 5.86
N LYS A 45 -9.23 3.93 6.53
CA LYS A 45 -9.58 4.26 7.91
C LYS A 45 -8.92 3.26 8.86
N VAL A 46 -8.11 3.75 9.79
CA VAL A 46 -7.35 2.94 10.74
C VAL A 46 -7.68 3.38 12.16
N LEU A 47 -7.97 2.42 13.05
CA LEU A 47 -8.10 2.70 14.48
C LEU A 47 -6.72 3.08 15.01
N GLN A 48 -6.62 4.26 15.61
CA GLN A 48 -5.36 4.79 16.09
C GLN A 48 -5.42 5.00 17.60
N ASP A 49 -4.52 4.34 18.32
CA ASP A 49 -4.23 4.70 19.69
C ASP A 49 -3.52 6.06 19.71
N LYS A 50 -4.05 6.99 20.52
CA LYS A 50 -3.51 8.35 20.65
C LYS A 50 -2.12 8.38 21.28
N GLN A 51 -1.74 7.33 22.02
CA GLN A 51 -0.45 7.25 22.71
C GLN A 51 0.70 6.86 21.78
N PHE A 52 0.41 6.27 20.62
CA PHE A 52 1.42 5.76 19.70
C PHE A 52 1.36 6.48 18.36
N LYS A 53 2.52 6.61 17.69
CA LYS A 53 2.57 7.08 16.30
C LYS A 53 2.23 5.92 15.37
N ASN A 54 1.41 6.17 14.35
CA ASN A 54 1.11 5.18 13.32
C ASN A 54 2.32 4.95 12.42
N ARG A 55 2.88 3.73 12.42
CA ARG A 55 4.08 3.37 11.63
C ARG A 55 3.86 3.50 10.14
N GLU A 56 2.71 3.04 9.64
CA GLU A 56 2.35 3.13 8.22
C GLU A 56 2.32 4.59 7.76
N LEU A 57 1.70 5.49 8.52
CA LEU A 57 1.72 6.92 8.22
C LEU A 57 3.14 7.49 8.21
N GLN A 58 3.99 7.15 9.18
CA GLN A 58 5.37 7.65 9.21
C GLN A 58 6.16 7.21 7.98
N ILE A 59 5.99 5.96 7.56
CA ILE A 59 6.63 5.41 6.36
C ILE A 59 6.09 6.09 5.11
N MET A 60 4.77 6.14 4.94
CA MET A 60 4.15 6.70 3.72
C MET A 60 4.50 8.17 3.48
N LYS A 61 4.80 8.94 4.53
CA LYS A 61 5.30 10.33 4.40
C LYS A 61 6.66 10.44 3.72
N LEU A 62 7.46 9.37 3.70
CA LEU A 62 8.78 9.33 3.08
C LEU A 62 8.73 8.90 1.60
N LEU A 63 7.59 8.36 1.15
CA LEU A 63 7.50 7.65 -0.13
C LEU A 63 7.00 8.56 -1.25
N ILE A 64 7.87 8.79 -2.23
CA ILE A 64 7.57 9.52 -3.47
C ILE A 64 8.22 8.77 -4.62
N HIS A 65 7.45 7.90 -5.29
CA HIS A 65 7.94 7.09 -6.42
C HIS A 65 6.79 6.72 -7.36
N PRO A 66 6.98 6.70 -8.70
CA PRO A 66 5.92 6.41 -9.66
C PRO A 66 5.26 5.03 -9.45
N ASN A 67 6.01 4.04 -8.98
CA ASN A 67 5.53 2.67 -8.71
C ASN A 67 5.23 2.37 -7.23
N VAL A 68 5.06 3.40 -6.40
CA VAL A 68 4.60 3.27 -5.00
C VAL A 68 3.35 4.13 -4.82
N VAL A 69 2.39 3.64 -4.03
CA VAL A 69 1.16 4.37 -3.76
C VAL A 69 1.45 5.70 -3.03
N TYR A 70 0.94 6.81 -3.57
CA TYR A 70 1.16 8.14 -3.04
C TYR A 70 0.16 8.51 -1.94
N LEU A 71 0.68 9.03 -0.82
CA LEU A 71 -0.13 9.63 0.25
C LEU A 71 -0.47 11.08 -0.09
N ARG A 72 -1.72 11.33 -0.47
CA ARG A 72 -2.23 12.67 -0.80
C ARG A 72 -2.36 13.53 0.45
N ALA A 73 -2.97 12.99 1.50
CA ALA A 73 -3.24 13.69 2.74
C ALA A 73 -3.50 12.69 3.88
N TYR A 74 -3.54 13.18 5.12
CA TYR A 74 -3.99 12.41 6.27
C TYR A 74 -4.80 13.29 7.22
N LEU A 75 -5.80 12.72 7.89
CA LEU A 75 -6.66 13.42 8.84
C LEU A 75 -6.86 12.60 10.11
N TYR A 76 -6.73 13.26 11.26
CA TYR A 76 -7.11 12.72 12.57
C TYR A 76 -8.53 13.19 12.91
N LEU A 77 -9.49 12.26 12.87
CA LEU A 77 -10.86 12.48 13.34
C LEU A 77 -11.13 11.53 14.52
N ILE A 78 -12.16 10.69 14.42
CA ILE A 78 -12.36 9.53 15.30
C ILE A 78 -11.35 8.42 14.97
N PHE A 79 -11.01 8.30 13.69
CA PHE A 79 -10.00 7.38 13.16
C PHE A 79 -8.86 8.17 12.52
N LEU A 80 -7.72 7.52 12.31
CA LEU A 80 -6.72 8.00 11.35
C LEU A 80 -7.20 7.67 9.95
N ASN A 81 -7.32 8.69 9.09
CA ASN A 81 -7.73 8.54 7.70
C ASN A 81 -6.52 8.85 6.82
N LEU A 82 -6.07 7.86 6.04
CA LEU A 82 -5.03 8.04 5.02
C LEU A 82 -5.73 8.22 3.67
N VAL A 83 -5.56 9.40 3.06
CA VAL A 83 -6.06 9.70 1.71
C VAL A 83 -4.94 9.37 0.74
N ILE A 84 -5.14 8.36 -0.08
CA ILE A 84 -4.14 7.81 -1.00
C ILE A 84 -4.67 7.83 -2.43
N GLU A 85 -3.77 7.80 -3.40
CA GLU A 85 -4.18 7.66 -4.80
C GLU A 85 -5.01 6.39 -5.02
N ASP A 86 -6.06 6.47 -5.84
CA ASP A 86 -6.86 5.31 -6.23
C ASP A 86 -6.30 4.66 -7.49
N VAL A 87 -6.25 3.34 -7.51
CA VAL A 87 -5.77 2.54 -8.65
C VAL A 87 -6.73 1.36 -8.84
N PRO A 88 -7.31 1.19 -10.05
CA PRO A 88 -8.60 0.51 -10.20
C PRO A 88 -8.58 -1.00 -9.99
N LYS A 89 -7.43 -1.66 -10.14
CA LYS A 89 -7.31 -3.12 -10.03
C LYS A 89 -6.09 -3.53 -9.22
N THR A 90 -6.03 -4.82 -8.91
CA THR A 90 -4.85 -5.48 -8.34
C THR A 90 -4.35 -6.55 -9.29
N VAL A 91 -3.08 -6.93 -9.16
CA VAL A 91 -2.51 -8.09 -9.88
C VAL A 91 -3.30 -9.35 -9.55
N TYR A 92 -3.78 -9.52 -8.31
CA TYR A 92 -4.66 -10.63 -7.93
C TYR A 92 -5.94 -10.68 -8.79
N ARG A 93 -6.65 -9.56 -8.94
CA ARG A 93 -7.87 -9.50 -9.76
C ARG A 93 -7.57 -9.73 -11.24
N ALA A 94 -6.46 -9.19 -11.74
CA ALA A 94 -6.01 -9.42 -13.12
C ALA A 94 -5.69 -10.90 -13.37
N SER A 95 -4.92 -11.54 -12.47
CA SER A 95 -4.60 -12.97 -12.55
C SER A 95 -5.86 -13.83 -12.55
N ARG A 96 -6.80 -13.56 -11.63
CA ARG A 96 -8.07 -14.30 -11.54
C ARG A 96 -8.90 -14.17 -12.83
N HIS A 97 -8.87 -13.02 -13.49
CA HIS A 97 -9.56 -12.81 -14.76
C HIS A 97 -9.00 -13.74 -15.85
N TYR A 98 -7.69 -13.80 -16.02
CA TYR A 98 -7.03 -14.71 -16.97
C TYR A 98 -7.29 -16.19 -16.64
N SER A 99 -7.21 -16.57 -15.36
CA SER A 99 -7.51 -17.94 -14.94
C SER A 99 -8.94 -18.36 -15.28
N LYS A 100 -9.93 -17.47 -15.10
CA LYS A 100 -11.33 -17.75 -15.48
C LYS A 100 -11.51 -17.94 -16.98
N LEU A 101 -10.75 -17.20 -17.79
CA LEU A 101 -10.74 -17.34 -19.24
C LEU A 101 -9.94 -18.56 -19.72
N LYS A 102 -9.32 -19.33 -18.82
CA LYS A 102 -8.36 -20.40 -19.14
C LYS A 102 -7.23 -19.90 -20.04
N GLN A 103 -6.83 -18.65 -19.84
CA GLN A 103 -5.76 -17.99 -20.57
C GLN A 103 -4.62 -17.62 -19.62
N VAL A 104 -3.44 -17.42 -20.19
CA VAL A 104 -2.29 -16.87 -19.48
C VAL A 104 -2.23 -15.37 -19.72
N MET A 105 -1.84 -14.60 -18.70
CA MET A 105 -1.56 -13.19 -18.89
C MET A 105 -0.42 -13.04 -19.93
N PRO A 106 -0.53 -12.11 -20.91
CA PRO A 106 0.51 -11.90 -21.89
C PRO A 106 1.88 -11.69 -21.24
N ILE A 107 2.91 -12.37 -21.76
CA ILE A 107 4.26 -12.35 -21.18
C ILE A 107 4.84 -10.92 -21.10
N LEU A 108 4.47 -10.05 -22.04
CA LEU A 108 4.86 -8.65 -22.05
C LEU A 108 4.32 -7.91 -20.81
N ASN A 109 3.05 -8.15 -20.46
CA ASN A 109 2.44 -7.55 -19.27
C ASN A 109 3.13 -8.05 -18.00
N ILE A 110 3.43 -9.35 -17.92
CA ILE A 110 4.16 -9.93 -16.79
C ILE A 110 5.53 -9.25 -16.61
N LYS A 111 6.32 -9.16 -17.69
CA LYS A 111 7.63 -8.49 -17.67
C LYS A 111 7.51 -7.03 -17.22
N LEU A 112 6.53 -6.30 -17.75
CA LEU A 112 6.29 -4.91 -17.43
C LEU A 112 5.88 -4.68 -15.97
N TYR A 113 5.06 -5.56 -15.40
CA TYR A 113 4.66 -5.49 -13.99
C TYR A 113 5.78 -5.90 -13.04
N VAL A 114 6.55 -6.95 -13.37
CA VAL A 114 7.71 -7.36 -12.57
C VAL A 114 8.77 -6.27 -12.56
N TYR A 115 9.05 -5.65 -13.71
CA TYR A 115 10.00 -4.53 -13.79
C TYR A 115 9.62 -3.37 -12.87
N GLN A 116 8.36 -2.92 -12.92
CA GLN A 116 7.86 -1.83 -12.06
C GLN A 116 7.84 -2.21 -10.57
N LEU A 117 7.53 -3.48 -10.25
CA LEU A 117 7.65 -3.99 -8.88
C LEU A 117 9.09 -3.90 -8.38
N LEU A 118 10.06 -4.36 -9.17
CA LEU A 118 11.48 -4.30 -8.82
C LEU A 118 11.97 -2.86 -8.64
N GLN A 119 11.51 -1.91 -9.47
CA GLN A 119 11.78 -0.48 -9.26
C GLN A 119 11.23 0.03 -7.92
N SER A 120 9.97 -0.32 -7.60
CA SER A 120 9.37 0.05 -6.32
C SER A 120 10.13 -0.53 -5.12
N LEU A 121 10.61 -1.77 -5.22
CA LEU A 121 11.37 -2.45 -4.18
C LEU A 121 12.76 -1.83 -4.01
N ALA A 122 13.48 -1.61 -5.10
CA ALA A 122 14.79 -0.95 -5.09
C ALA A 122 14.70 0.43 -4.42
N TYR A 123 13.65 1.20 -4.75
CA TYR A 123 13.38 2.49 -4.12
C TYR A 123 13.15 2.37 -2.61
N VAL A 124 12.20 1.55 -2.15
CA VAL A 124 11.91 1.46 -0.71
C VAL A 124 13.08 0.86 0.08
N HIS A 125 13.82 -0.08 -0.51
CA HIS A 125 15.03 -0.65 0.09
C HIS A 125 16.16 0.38 0.22
N SER A 126 16.29 1.32 -0.74
CA SER A 126 17.25 2.42 -0.64
C SER A 126 17.00 3.36 0.55
N LEU A 127 15.76 3.38 1.05
CA LEU A 127 15.35 4.12 2.24
C LEU A 127 15.44 3.27 3.53
N GLY A 128 15.98 2.05 3.46
CA GLY A 128 16.01 1.09 4.56
C GLY A 128 14.64 0.53 4.93
N ILE A 129 13.62 0.68 4.07
CA ILE A 129 12.25 0.21 4.35
C ILE A 129 12.06 -1.20 3.75
N CYS A 130 11.73 -2.16 4.61
CA CYS A 130 11.27 -3.48 4.21
C CYS A 130 9.73 -3.52 4.18
N HIS A 131 9.11 -3.93 3.07
CA HIS A 131 7.65 -3.95 2.94
C HIS A 131 6.96 -5.05 3.77
N GLN A 132 7.61 -6.21 3.93
CA GLN A 132 7.16 -7.40 4.68
C GLN A 132 5.83 -8.08 4.22
N ASP A 133 5.06 -7.47 3.31
CA ASP A 133 3.79 -8.06 2.82
C ASP A 133 3.64 -7.98 1.28
N ILE A 134 4.64 -8.47 0.53
CA ILE A 134 4.57 -8.50 -0.94
C ILE A 134 3.69 -9.66 -1.40
N LYS A 135 2.53 -9.34 -1.97
CA LYS A 135 1.57 -10.31 -2.53
C LYS A 135 0.71 -9.67 -3.62
N PRO A 136 0.11 -10.43 -4.55
CA PRO A 136 -0.66 -9.90 -5.68
C PRO A 136 -1.81 -8.95 -5.31
N GLN A 137 -2.35 -9.02 -4.10
CA GLN A 137 -3.38 -8.14 -3.58
C GLN A 137 -2.87 -6.73 -3.25
N ASN A 138 -1.58 -6.61 -2.89
CA ASN A 138 -0.90 -5.35 -2.55
C ASN A 138 -0.17 -4.71 -3.75
N LEU A 139 -0.36 -5.29 -4.93
CA LEU A 139 0.17 -4.76 -6.20
C LEU A 139 -1.01 -4.18 -6.98
N LEU A 140 -1.15 -2.86 -6.91
CA LEU A 140 -2.18 -2.13 -7.65
C LEU A 140 -1.78 -1.99 -9.12
N LEU A 141 -2.79 -1.97 -9.99
CA LEU A 141 -2.60 -2.06 -11.43
C LEU A 141 -3.64 -1.21 -12.15
N ASN A 142 -3.16 -0.36 -13.06
CA ASN A 142 -3.99 0.32 -14.05
C ASN A 142 -3.81 -0.38 -15.40
N PRO A 143 -4.79 -1.19 -15.88
CA PRO A 143 -4.63 -1.95 -17.11
C PRO A 143 -4.58 -1.09 -18.37
N LEU A 144 -5.13 0.13 -18.33
CA LEU A 144 -5.17 1.02 -19.48
C LEU A 144 -3.80 1.66 -19.73
N THR A 145 -3.08 2.00 -18.65
CA THR A 145 -1.76 2.64 -18.74
C THR A 145 -0.61 1.66 -18.55
N GLY A 146 -0.87 0.44 -18.06
CA GLY A 146 0.15 -0.54 -17.69
C GLY A 146 0.86 -0.21 -16.36
N VAL A 147 0.47 0.85 -15.65
CA VAL A 147 1.16 1.27 -14.43
C VAL A 147 0.88 0.30 -13.28
N LEU A 148 1.94 -0.18 -12.63
CA LEU A 148 1.89 -0.94 -11.39
C LEU A 148 2.37 -0.08 -10.22
N LYS A 149 1.67 -0.17 -9.08
CA LYS A 149 2.04 0.51 -7.83
C LYS A 149 1.99 -0.43 -6.64
N LEU A 150 3.06 -0.43 -5.86
CA LEU A 150 3.11 -1.12 -4.56
C LEU A 150 2.31 -0.34 -3.52
N CYS A 151 1.44 -1.03 -2.77
CA CYS A 151 0.63 -0.43 -1.72
C CYS A 151 0.63 -1.27 -0.43
N HIS A 152 -0.01 -0.75 0.62
CA HIS A 152 -0.21 -1.44 1.91
C HIS A 152 1.05 -1.57 2.78
N PHE A 153 1.54 -0.43 3.28
CA PHE A 153 2.71 -0.35 4.16
C PHE A 153 2.40 -0.62 5.65
N GLY A 154 1.24 -1.22 5.96
CA GLY A 154 0.81 -1.52 7.32
C GLY A 154 1.77 -2.44 8.09
N LEU A 155 2.43 -3.34 7.36
CA LEU A 155 3.46 -4.24 7.89
C LEU A 155 4.88 -3.80 7.51
N ALA A 156 5.07 -2.68 6.83
CA ALA A 156 6.41 -2.26 6.39
C ALA A 156 7.22 -1.66 7.54
N LYS A 157 8.52 -1.93 7.66
CA LYS A 157 9.39 -1.47 8.77
C LYS A 157 10.65 -0.80 8.21
N ILE A 158 11.13 0.26 8.87
CA ILE A 158 12.49 0.76 8.66
C ILE A 158 13.45 -0.16 9.42
N LEU A 159 14.38 -0.79 8.73
CA LEU A 159 15.39 -1.66 9.32
C LEU A 159 16.55 -0.81 9.82
N VAL A 160 16.93 -1.01 11.08
CA VAL A 160 18.11 -0.39 11.69
C VAL A 160 19.19 -1.46 11.80
N ALA A 161 20.40 -1.15 11.33
CA ALA A 161 21.52 -2.09 11.41
C ALA A 161 21.86 -2.40 12.87
N GLY A 162 21.97 -3.69 13.21
CA GLY A 162 22.26 -4.14 14.56
C GLY A 162 21.04 -4.28 15.48
N GLU A 163 19.84 -3.88 15.06
CA GLU A 163 18.61 -4.12 15.81
C GLU A 163 17.91 -5.40 15.36
N PRO A 164 17.51 -6.31 16.26
CA PRO A 164 16.76 -7.50 15.91
C PRO A 164 15.38 -7.10 15.35
N ASN A 165 15.05 -7.63 14.17
CA ASN A 165 13.77 -7.36 13.54
C ASN A 165 12.80 -8.52 13.77
N VAL A 166 11.86 -8.35 14.70
CA VAL A 166 10.76 -9.30 14.89
C VAL A 166 9.85 -9.25 13.67
N SER A 167 9.86 -10.29 12.84
CA SER A 167 8.87 -10.47 11.79
C SER A 167 7.58 -11.05 12.36
N LEU A 168 6.44 -10.84 11.68
CA LEU A 168 5.18 -11.49 12.04
C LEU A 168 5.32 -13.03 12.00
N PHE A 169 6.18 -13.52 11.11
CA PHE A 169 6.57 -14.92 11.03
C PHE A 169 7.29 -15.35 12.31
N ASP A 170 8.22 -14.55 12.85
CA ASP A 170 8.93 -14.86 14.12
C ASP A 170 7.99 -14.91 15.32
N VAL A 171 6.99 -14.02 15.39
CA VAL A 171 5.96 -14.06 16.43
C VAL A 171 5.13 -15.35 16.32
N LEU A 172 4.72 -15.70 15.10
CA LEU A 172 3.96 -16.92 14.82
C LEU A 172 4.78 -18.19 15.15
N LEU A 173 6.06 -18.23 14.78
CA LEU A 173 6.98 -19.31 15.11
C LEU A 173 7.19 -19.43 16.63
N SER A 174 7.30 -18.31 17.35
CA SER A 174 7.51 -18.32 18.81
C SER A 174 6.31 -18.88 19.60
N THR A 175 5.11 -18.83 19.02
CA THR A 175 3.89 -19.39 19.61
C THR A 175 3.56 -20.80 19.12
N THR A 176 4.30 -21.33 18.14
CA THR A 176 4.11 -22.69 17.59
C THR A 176 5.46 -23.42 17.59
N PRO A 177 5.81 -24.10 18.71
CA PRO A 177 7.16 -24.62 18.97
C PRO A 177 7.67 -25.67 17.98
N GLU A 178 6.84 -26.18 17.08
CA GLU A 178 7.20 -27.16 16.03
C GLU A 178 7.85 -26.54 14.78
N LEU A 179 7.76 -25.23 14.58
CA LEU A 179 8.37 -24.54 13.44
C LEU A 179 9.49 -23.62 13.96
N ILE A 180 10.71 -24.17 14.10
CA ILE A 180 11.88 -23.39 14.54
C ILE A 180 12.95 -23.48 13.46
N PHE A 181 12.96 -22.51 12.55
CA PHE A 181 14.16 -22.12 11.80
C PHE A 181 14.13 -20.59 11.63
N GLY A 182 14.58 -19.90 12.68
CA GLY A 182 14.55 -18.45 12.83
C GLY A 182 15.79 -17.75 12.30
N ALA A 183 15.63 -17.00 11.20
CA ALA A 183 16.60 -16.00 10.76
C ALA A 183 16.15 -14.63 11.27
N THR A 184 16.76 -14.14 12.36
CA THR A 184 16.44 -12.85 12.98
C THR A 184 17.14 -11.65 12.31
N ASN A 185 18.07 -11.93 11.38
CA ASN A 185 18.89 -10.95 10.68
C ASN A 185 18.61 -10.96 9.16
N TYR A 186 17.38 -10.66 8.76
CA TYR A 186 17.08 -10.42 7.34
C TYR A 186 17.41 -8.98 6.95
N THR A 187 17.93 -8.82 5.73
CA THR A 187 18.33 -7.52 5.17
C THR A 187 17.52 -7.21 3.92
N THR A 188 17.61 -5.97 3.44
CA THR A 188 17.02 -5.54 2.16
C THR A 188 17.93 -5.80 0.96
N ASN A 189 19.12 -6.40 1.17
CA ASN A 189 20.03 -6.73 0.07
C ASN A 189 19.43 -7.81 -0.82
N ILE A 190 19.47 -7.55 -2.13
CA ILE A 190 19.11 -8.48 -3.20
C ILE A 190 20.41 -9.10 -3.71
#